data_AF-A0A7W0EQG4-F1
#
_entry.id   AF-A0A7W0EQG4-F1
#
_cell.length_a   1.000
_cell.length_b   1.000
_cell.length_c   1.000
_cell.angle_alpha   90.00
_cell.angle_beta   90.00
_cell.angle_gamma   90.00
#
_symmetry.space_group_name_H-M   'P 1'
#
loop_
_entity.id
_entity.type
_entity.pdbx_description
1 polymer ?
#
loop_
_entity_poly.entity_id
_entity_poly.type
_entity_poly.pdbx_seq_one_letter_code
_entity_poly.pdbx_strand_id
1 'polypeptide(L)'
;MADIISLDSKLQLTRDNKAKLIKKRKILAVQKVFQCTQCSFKCEKCSAQISLAHQKKNDSRNIKVSYRLCESCMEEFNDYVEKIKGKGKGDVDSYWHNDAWIDVWKTWIDYQNAIGQYLKSKEFKQLLQELKQNEPNK
;
A
#
# COMPACT_ATOMS: atom_id res chain seq x y z
N MET A 1 -8.88 -2.44 57.33
CA MET A 1 -7.79 -3.25 56.77
C MET A 1 -7.34 -2.54 55.52
N ALA A 2 -6.10 -2.05 55.46
CA ALA A 2 -5.62 -1.29 54.31
C ALA A 2 -5.17 -2.26 53.22
N ASP A 3 -5.74 -2.14 52.02
CA ASP A 3 -5.31 -2.88 50.83
C ASP A 3 -3.86 -2.52 50.50
N ILE A 4 -2.93 -3.39 50.87
CA ILE A 4 -1.54 -3.31 50.44
C ILE A 4 -1.56 -3.74 48.97
N ILE A 5 -1.85 -2.78 48.08
CA ILE A 5 -1.66 -3.00 46.66
C ILE A 5 -0.15 -3.14 46.46
N SER A 6 0.30 -4.39 46.31
CA SER A 6 1.69 -4.75 46.01
C SER A 6 2.24 -3.82 44.92
N LEU A 7 3.37 -3.17 45.20
CA LEU A 7 4.03 -2.26 44.26
C LEU A 7 4.38 -3.00 42.96
N ASP A 8 4.72 -4.29 43.07
CA ASP A 8 5.02 -5.17 41.95
C ASP A 8 3.81 -5.41 41.05
N SER A 9 2.60 -5.54 41.60
CA SER A 9 1.39 -5.72 40.80
C SER A 9 1.04 -4.48 39.98
N LYS A 10 1.26 -3.27 40.53
CA LYS A 10 1.12 -2.01 39.79
C LYS A 10 2.18 -1.84 38.69
N LEU A 11 3.43 -2.22 38.95
CA LEU A 11 4.51 -2.18 37.98
C LEU A 11 4.26 -3.16 36.82
N GLN A 12 3.80 -4.37 37.14
CA GLN A 12 3.46 -5.38 36.15
C GLN A 12 2.28 -4.93 35.27
N LEU A 13 1.22 -4.41 35.87
CA LEU A 13 0.05 -3.90 35.15
C LEU A 13 0.40 -2.73 34.21
N THR A 14 1.32 -1.86 34.63
CA THR A 14 1.84 -0.77 33.79
C THR A 14 2.65 -1.29 32.60
N ARG A 15 3.50 -2.29 32.82
CA ARG A 15 4.26 -2.95 31.74
C ARG A 15 3.33 -3.65 30.75
N ASP A 16 2.33 -4.38 31.24
CA ASP A 16 1.37 -5.10 30.40
C ASP A 16 0.53 -4.15 29.55
N ASN A 17 0.08 -3.03 30.13
CA ASN A 17 -0.64 -1.99 29.39
C ASN A 17 0.21 -1.36 28.30
N LYS A 18 1.50 -1.10 28.58
CA LYS A 18 2.45 -0.59 27.59
C LYS A 18 2.68 -1.61 26.47
N ALA A 19 2.83 -2.89 26.79
CA ALA A 19 2.98 -3.96 25.81
C ALA A 19 1.75 -4.09 24.89
N LYS A 20 0.54 -4.03 25.46
CA LYS A 20 -0.73 -4.01 24.70
C LYS A 20 -0.82 -2.81 23.77
N LEU A 21 -0.43 -1.62 24.23
CA LEU A 21 -0.42 -0.41 23.41
C LEU A 21 0.55 -0.54 22.22
N ILE A 22 1.76 -1.05 22.47
CA ILE A 22 2.76 -1.29 21.42
C ILE A 22 2.24 -2.31 20.41
N LYS A 23 1.63 -3.41 20.87
CA LYS A 23 0.99 -4.42 20.00
C LYS A 23 -0.09 -3.79 19.12
N LYS A 24 -0.98 -2.96 19.69
CA LYS A 24 -2.01 -2.23 18.92
C LYS A 24 -1.39 -1.35 17.84
N ARG A 25 -0.32 -0.60 18.15
CA ARG A 25 0.40 0.23 17.17
C ARG A 25 1.01 -0.59 16.03
N LYS A 26 1.62 -1.73 16.36
CA LYS A 26 2.16 -2.69 15.38
C LYS A 26 1.08 -3.21 14.43
N ILE A 27 -0.07 -3.61 14.95
CA ILE A 27 -1.23 -4.05 14.15
C ILE A 27 -1.71 -2.93 13.22
N LEU A 28 -1.90 -1.72 13.74
CA LEU A 28 -2.35 -0.58 12.95
C LEU A 28 -1.36 -0.23 11.83
N ALA A 29 -0.06 -0.33 12.09
CA ALA A 29 0.97 -0.09 11.08
C ALA A 29 0.85 -1.09 9.91
N VAL A 30 0.64 -2.37 10.21
CA VAL A 30 0.41 -3.41 9.20
C VAL A 30 -0.91 -3.17 8.45
N GLN A 31 -2.01 -2.92 9.16
CA GLN A 31 -3.32 -2.67 8.54
C GLN A 31 -3.30 -1.52 7.55
N LYS A 32 -2.63 -0.40 7.88
CA LYS A 32 -2.51 0.76 6.98
C LYS A 32 -1.87 0.42 5.65
N VAL A 33 -0.87 -0.47 5.66
CA VAL A 33 -0.20 -0.90 4.44
C VAL A 33 -1.13 -1.79 3.62
N PHE A 34 -1.75 -2.81 4.23
CA PHE A 34 -2.58 -3.78 3.50
C PHE A 34 -3.93 -3.24 3.01
N GLN A 35 -4.63 -2.43 3.82
CA GLN A 35 -5.97 -1.94 3.46
C GLN A 35 -5.93 -0.91 2.32
N CYS A 36 -4.83 -0.18 2.17
CA CYS A 36 -4.73 0.92 1.20
C CYS A 36 -3.92 0.56 -0.05
N THR A 37 -2.94 -0.35 0.04
CA THR A 37 -2.01 -0.62 -1.10
C THR A 37 -2.26 -1.94 -1.84
N GLN A 38 -3.00 -2.89 -1.24
CA GLN A 38 -3.22 -4.22 -1.84
C GLN A 38 -4.70 -4.59 -2.01
N CYS A 39 -5.61 -3.61 -1.98
CA CYS A 39 -7.03 -3.88 -2.18
C CYS A 39 -7.30 -4.30 -3.63
N SER A 40 -7.74 -5.53 -3.85
CA SER A 40 -8.03 -6.08 -5.19
C SER A 40 -9.19 -5.38 -5.90
N PHE A 41 -10.01 -4.63 -5.16
CA PHE A 41 -11.20 -3.93 -5.65
C PHE A 41 -10.98 -2.44 -5.91
N LYS A 42 -9.74 -1.94 -5.78
CA LYS A 42 -9.43 -0.52 -5.98
C LYS A 42 -8.29 -0.33 -6.96
N CYS A 43 -8.34 0.78 -7.69
CA CYS A 43 -7.24 1.26 -8.50
C CYS A 43 -6.11 1.79 -7.62
N GLU A 44 -4.87 1.35 -7.86
CA GLU A 44 -3.67 1.77 -7.11
C GLU A 44 -3.30 3.25 -7.33
N LYS A 45 -3.79 3.86 -8.42
CA LYS A 45 -3.53 5.27 -8.75
C LYS A 45 -4.57 6.23 -8.18
N CYS A 46 -5.85 6.01 -8.49
CA CYS A 46 -6.94 6.94 -8.14
C CYS A 46 -7.87 6.43 -7.05
N SER A 47 -7.65 5.23 -6.51
CA SER A 47 -8.52 4.56 -5.51
C SER A 47 -9.96 4.27 -5.98
N ALA A 48 -10.28 4.50 -7.26
CA ALA A 48 -11.58 4.17 -7.82
C ALA A 48 -11.88 2.67 -7.70
N GLN A 49 -13.15 2.34 -7.50
CA GLN A 49 -13.59 0.95 -7.37
C GLN A 49 -13.48 0.23 -8.73
N ILE A 50 -12.79 -0.90 -8.76
CA ILE A 50 -12.67 -1.76 -9.93
C ILE A 50 -13.74 -2.85 -9.83
N SER A 51 -14.65 -2.87 -10.80
CA SER A 51 -15.70 -3.89 -10.88
C SER A 51 -15.11 -5.28 -11.19
N LEU A 52 -15.76 -6.34 -10.70
CA LEU A 52 -15.37 -7.73 -10.96
C LEU A 52 -15.34 -8.08 -12.46
N ALA A 53 -16.17 -7.41 -13.27
CA ALA A 53 -16.17 -7.55 -14.73
C ALA A 53 -14.86 -7.03 -15.37
N HIS A 54 -14.24 -6.01 -14.79
CA HIS A 54 -12.97 -5.46 -15.26
C HIS A 54 -11.76 -6.30 -14.81
N GLN A 55 -11.85 -7.00 -13.67
CA GLN A 55 -10.80 -7.92 -13.23
C GLN A 55 -10.58 -9.05 -14.24
N LYS A 56 -11.64 -9.62 -14.82
CA LYS A 56 -11.54 -10.67 -15.84
C LYS A 56 -10.91 -10.19 -17.16
N LYS A 57 -11.09 -8.92 -17.53
CA LYS A 57 -10.48 -8.34 -18.76
C LYS A 57 -8.98 -8.08 -18.60
N ASN A 58 -8.50 -7.78 -17.40
CA ASN A 58 -7.07 -7.54 -17.15
C ASN A 58 -6.24 -8.84 -17.16
N ASP A 59 -6.82 -10.00 -16.83
CA ASP A 59 -6.13 -11.29 -17.01
C ASP A 59 -5.91 -11.64 -18.50
N SER A 60 -6.75 -11.13 -19.40
CA SER A 60 -6.66 -11.38 -20.85
C SER A 60 -5.75 -10.40 -21.59
N ARG A 61 -5.39 -9.26 -21.00
CA ARG A 61 -4.54 -8.25 -21.63
C ARG A 61 -3.08 -8.57 -21.30
N ASN A 62 -2.37 -9.09 -22.30
CA ASN A 62 -0.98 -9.55 -22.28
C ASN A 62 0.06 -8.43 -22.06
N ILE A 63 -0.20 -7.49 -21.16
CA ILE A 63 0.74 -6.43 -20.76
C ILE A 63 1.15 -6.74 -19.33
N LYS A 64 2.45 -6.98 -19.12
CA LYS A 64 3.10 -7.24 -17.82
C LYS A 64 3.06 -6.04 -16.86
N VAL A 65 1.96 -5.29 -16.79
CA VAL A 65 1.85 -4.23 -15.79
C VAL A 65 1.42 -4.87 -14.48
N SER A 66 2.34 -4.92 -13.51
CA SER A 66 2.06 -5.45 -12.17
C SER A 66 1.10 -4.56 -11.37
N TYR A 67 0.82 -3.33 -11.83
CA TYR A 67 -0.07 -2.38 -11.18
C TYR A 67 -1.53 -2.61 -11.54
N ARG A 68 -2.39 -2.61 -10.53
CA ARG A 68 -3.84 -2.69 -10.67
C ARG A 68 -4.43 -1.31 -10.92
N LEU A 69 -4.66 -0.98 -12.18
CA LEU A 69 -5.25 0.28 -12.61
C LEU A 69 -6.69 0.08 -13.12
N CYS A 70 -7.55 1.09 -12.95
CA CYS A 70 -8.82 1.17 -13.67
C CYS A 70 -8.57 1.49 -15.15
N GLU A 71 -9.60 1.40 -15.98
CA GLU A 71 -9.50 1.63 -17.44
C GLU A 71 -8.89 3.01 -17.75
N SER A 72 -9.43 4.08 -17.18
CA SER A 72 -8.91 5.44 -17.35
C SER A 72 -7.44 5.59 -16.90
N CYS A 73 -7.06 5.07 -15.73
CA CYS A 73 -5.65 5.16 -15.29
C CYS A 73 -4.72 4.28 -16.15
N MET A 74 -5.22 3.21 -16.76
CA MET A 74 -4.44 2.37 -17.67
C MET A 74 -4.18 3.09 -18.99
N GLU A 75 -5.17 3.81 -19.52
CA GLU A 75 -5.02 4.67 -20.70
C GLU A 75 -3.96 5.75 -20.46
N GLU A 76 -4.11 6.53 -19.37
CA GLU A 76 -3.12 7.54 -18.98
C GLU A 76 -1.71 6.94 -18.77
N PHE A 77 -1.61 5.73 -18.21
CA PHE A 77 -0.33 5.06 -18.06
C PHE A 77 0.32 4.68 -19.40
N ASN A 78 -0.48 4.25 -20.38
CA ASN A 78 0.03 3.98 -21.72
C ASN A 78 0.53 5.27 -22.38
N ASP A 79 -0.23 6.36 -22.27
CA ASP A 79 0.19 7.68 -22.79
C ASP A 79 1.50 8.14 -22.14
N TYR A 80 1.65 7.92 -20.83
CA TYR A 80 2.88 8.19 -20.11
C TYR A 80 4.04 7.36 -20.67
N VAL A 81 3.83 6.06 -20.87
CA VAL A 81 4.82 5.14 -21.45
C VAL A 81 5.22 5.55 -22.87
N GLU A 82 4.28 6.02 -23.69
CA GLU A 82 4.55 6.47 -25.05
C GLU A 82 5.32 7.80 -25.08
N LYS A 83 5.00 8.73 -24.17
CA LYS A 83 5.75 9.99 -24.01
C LYS A 83 7.19 9.75 -23.55
N ILE A 84 7.43 8.92 -22.54
CA ILE A 84 8.81 8.64 -22.07
C ILE A 84 9.64 7.87 -23.12
N LYS A 85 8.99 7.09 -24.00
CA LYS A 85 9.66 6.38 -25.11
C LYS A 85 10.00 7.30 -26.29
N GLY A 86 9.69 8.59 -26.21
CA GLY A 86 9.90 9.55 -27.30
C GLY A 86 9.04 9.26 -28.54
N LYS A 87 8.02 8.41 -28.42
CA LYS A 87 7.09 8.07 -29.51
C LYS A 87 5.90 9.02 -29.58
N GLY A 88 5.59 9.70 -28.48
CA GLY A 88 4.70 10.86 -28.50
C GLY A 88 5.39 12.03 -29.17
N LYS A 89 5.33 12.11 -30.51
CA LYS A 89 5.52 13.39 -31.21
C LYS A 89 4.63 14.38 -30.49
N GLY A 90 5.20 15.52 -30.07
CA GLY A 90 4.51 16.56 -29.31
C GLY A 90 3.22 16.94 -30.02
N ASP A 91 2.14 16.26 -29.65
CA ASP A 91 0.82 16.56 -30.15
C ASP A 91 0.42 17.80 -29.40
N VAL A 92 0.46 18.93 -30.12
CA VAL A 92 0.28 20.28 -29.59
C VAL A 92 -1.06 20.41 -28.86
N ASP A 93 -2.00 19.50 -29.14
CA ASP A 93 -3.34 19.47 -28.58
C ASP A 93 -3.44 18.80 -27.19
N SER A 94 -2.43 18.03 -26.75
CA SER A 94 -2.42 17.34 -25.45
C SER A 94 -1.89 18.20 -24.30
N TYR A 95 -2.43 19.42 -24.14
CA TYR A 95 -1.94 20.40 -23.15
C TYR A 95 -2.02 19.93 -21.69
N TRP A 96 -2.91 18.96 -21.40
CA TRP A 96 -3.09 18.39 -20.06
C TRP A 96 -2.05 17.30 -19.71
N HIS A 97 -1.29 16.79 -20.69
CA HIS A 97 -0.17 15.86 -20.49
C HIS A 97 1.18 16.59 -20.47
N ASN A 98 1.27 17.69 -19.73
CA ASN A 98 2.48 18.49 -19.60
C ASN A 98 3.57 17.82 -18.72
N ASP A 99 4.71 18.48 -18.54
CA ASP A 99 5.82 17.96 -17.73
C ASP A 99 5.42 17.66 -16.28
N ALA A 100 4.53 18.47 -15.69
CA ALA A 100 4.04 18.22 -14.33
C ALA A 100 3.20 16.94 -14.26
N TRP A 101 2.41 16.64 -15.28
CA TRP A 101 1.67 15.37 -15.38
C TRP A 101 2.63 14.18 -15.52
N ILE A 102 3.69 14.31 -16.30
CA ILE A 102 4.76 13.30 -16.41
C ILE A 102 5.40 13.06 -15.03
N ASP A 103 5.68 14.11 -14.28
CA ASP A 103 6.31 14.02 -12.97
C ASP A 103 5.39 13.42 -11.91
N VAL A 104 4.07 13.65 -12.01
CA VAL A 104 3.05 12.96 -11.20
C VAL A 104 3.09 11.45 -11.42
N TRP A 105 3.29 11.00 -12.66
CA TRP A 105 3.42 9.58 -12.98
C TRP A 105 4.74 8.99 -12.48
N LYS A 106 5.87 9.67 -12.73
CA LYS A 106 7.19 9.24 -12.20
C LYS A 106 7.16 9.09 -10.68
N THR A 107 6.73 10.13 -9.97
CA THR A 107 6.68 10.14 -8.50
C THR A 107 5.77 9.04 -7.96
N TRP A 108 4.65 8.77 -8.63
CA TRP A 108 3.77 7.68 -8.24
C TRP A 108 4.43 6.30 -8.43
N ILE A 109 5.16 6.07 -9.53
CA ILE A 109 5.93 4.82 -9.75
C ILE A 109 7.01 4.67 -8.67
N ASP A 110 7.73 5.74 -8.35
CA ASP A 110 8.76 5.73 -7.31
C ASP A 110 8.16 5.42 -5.94
N TYR A 111 6.99 5.99 -5.63
CA TYR A 111 6.24 5.65 -4.42
C TYR A 111 5.85 4.17 -4.39
N GLN A 112 5.33 3.60 -5.48
CA GLN A 112 5.00 2.17 -5.55
C GLN A 112 6.23 1.30 -5.31
N ASN A 113 7.38 1.67 -5.90
CA ASN A 113 8.65 0.98 -5.68
C ASN A 113 9.09 1.06 -4.21
N ALA A 114 8.99 2.23 -3.58
CA ALA A 114 9.35 2.41 -2.18
C ALA A 114 8.47 1.56 -1.25
N ILE A 115 7.15 1.49 -1.51
CA ILE A 115 6.23 0.59 -0.80
C ILE A 115 6.64 -0.88 -1.00
N GLY A 116 6.93 -1.28 -2.24
CA GLY A 116 7.38 -2.64 -2.55
C GLY A 116 8.69 -3.02 -1.83
N GLN A 117 9.64 -2.09 -1.72
CA GLN A 117 10.89 -2.28 -0.96
C GLN A 117 10.64 -2.36 0.54
N TYR A 118 9.81 -1.47 1.08
CA TYR A 118 9.42 -1.48 2.49
C TYR A 118 8.76 -2.80 2.89
N LEU A 119 7.85 -3.33 2.07
CA LEU A 119 7.22 -4.64 2.27
C LEU A 119 8.23 -5.80 2.27
N LYS A 120 9.35 -5.66 1.57
CA LYS A 120 10.42 -6.66 1.50
C LYS A 120 11.47 -6.50 2.60
N SER A 121 11.45 -5.40 3.35
CA SER A 121 12.39 -5.09 4.43
C SER A 121 12.39 -6.16 5.52
N LYS A 122 13.53 -6.32 6.20
CA LYS A 122 13.68 -7.33 7.26
C LYS A 122 12.78 -6.98 8.44
N GLU A 123 12.69 -5.70 8.76
CA GLU A 123 11.95 -5.11 9.86
C GLU A 123 10.45 -5.34 9.66
N PHE A 124 9.93 -5.14 8.45
CA PHE A 124 8.51 -5.40 8.16
C PHE A 124 8.18 -6.89 8.18
N LYS A 125 9.08 -7.75 7.67
CA LYS A 125 8.90 -9.21 7.77
C LYS A 125 8.91 -9.70 9.21
N GLN A 126 9.81 -9.18 10.04
CA GLN A 126 9.86 -9.44 11.47
C GLN A 126 8.55 -9.00 12.14
N LEU A 127 8.05 -7.80 11.84
CA LEU A 127 6.78 -7.30 12.33
C LEU A 127 5.61 -8.25 12.00
N LEU A 128 5.57 -8.80 10.78
CA LEU A 128 4.55 -9.78 10.39
C LEU A 128 4.70 -11.11 11.14
N GLN A 129 5.93 -11.59 11.34
CA GLN A 129 6.18 -12.82 12.10
C GLN A 129 5.76 -12.67 13.57
N GLU A 130 6.12 -11.55 14.21
CA GLU A 130 5.71 -11.22 15.57
C GLU A 130 4.19 -11.20 15.72
N LEU A 131 3.46 -10.64 14.75
CA LEU A 131 2.00 -10.61 14.81
C LEU A 131 1.38 -12.00 14.59
N LYS A 132 1.94 -12.82 13.69
CA LYS A 132 1.45 -14.20 13.44
C LYS A 132 1.66 -15.14 14.63
N GLN A 133 2.82 -15.08 15.28
CA GLN A 133 3.13 -15.90 16.46
C GLN A 133 2.26 -15.56 17.68
N ASN A 134 1.65 -14.38 17.68
CA ASN A 134 0.81 -13.88 18.76
C ASN A 134 -0.70 -14.04 18.49
N GLU A 135 -1.08 -14.79 17.44
CA GLU A 135 -2.45 -15.30 17.30
C GLU A 135 -2.59 -16.55 18.18
N PRO A 136 -3.50 -16.58 19.18
CA PRO A 136 -3.75 -17.81 19.92
C PRO A 136 -4.26 -18.86 18.93
N ASN A 137 -3.61 -20.03 18.91
CA ASN A 137 -4.09 -21.22 18.20
C ASN A 137 -5.59 -21.35 18.45
N LYS A 138 -6.37 -21.30 17.37
CA LYS A 138 -7.81 -21.43 17.37
C LYS A 138 -8.21 -22.89 17.62
#